data_AF-A0A1H7R8W8-F1
#
_entry.id   AF-A0A1H7R8W8-F1
#
_cell.length_a   1.000
_cell.length_b   1.000
_cell.length_c   1.000
_cell.angle_alpha   90.00
_cell.angle_beta   90.00
_cell.angle_gamma   90.00
#
_symmetry.space_group_name_H-M   'P 1'
#
loop_
_entity.id
_entity.type
_entity.pdbx_description
1 polymer ?
#
loop_
_entity_poly.entity_id
_entity_poly.type
_entity_poly.pdbx_seq_one_letter_code
_entity_poly.pdbx_strand_id
1 'polypeptide(L)'
;MTKQPDEWNQTAVRTWLNSRIASSRADQASAQRRGRSGEDDCDIASAEELVCSGVNTDAATATQASFVAALDTLLDRDDYIWRGVYDDRRFDRHVRSVIRKLRRMAKTNTGFERLSHYQ
;
A
#
# COMPACT_ATOMS: atom_id res chain seq x y z
N MET A 1 -3.86 26.05 14.76
CA MET A 1 -2.70 25.32 15.32
C MET A 1 -2.33 24.23 14.33
N THR A 2 -1.17 24.32 13.69
CA THR A 2 -0.59 23.24 12.90
C THR A 2 -0.25 22.09 13.86
N LYS A 3 -0.94 20.94 13.75
CA LYS A 3 -0.61 19.74 14.52
C LYS A 3 0.85 19.40 14.19
N GLN A 4 1.74 19.41 15.18
CA GLN A 4 3.09 18.87 14.98
C GLN A 4 2.94 17.43 14.48
N PRO A 5 3.71 16.99 13.47
CA PRO A 5 3.67 15.59 13.08
C PRO A 5 4.01 14.77 14.33
N ASP A 6 3.16 13.77 14.62
CA ASP A 6 3.42 12.83 15.71
C ASP A 6 4.81 12.18 15.46
N GLU A 7 5.49 11.68 16.49
CA GLU A 7 6.79 11.01 16.31
C GLU A 7 6.63 9.75 15.44
N TRP A 8 7.62 9.41 14.62
CA TRP A 8 7.55 8.23 13.75
C TRP A 8 7.46 6.94 14.59
N ASN A 9 6.34 6.23 14.47
CA ASN A 9 6.10 4.99 15.22
C ASN A 9 6.14 3.79 14.28
N GLN A 10 7.28 3.08 14.28
CA GLN A 10 7.49 1.89 13.47
C GLN A 10 6.41 0.82 13.67
N THR A 11 6.03 0.57 14.94
CA THR A 11 5.03 -0.44 15.29
C THR A 11 3.65 -0.11 14.73
N ALA A 12 3.24 1.16 14.81
CA ALA A 12 1.98 1.62 14.23
C ALA A 12 1.97 1.46 12.71
N VAL A 13 3.06 1.86 12.03
CA VAL A 13 3.20 1.72 10.57
C VAL A 13 3.15 0.26 10.15
N ARG A 14 3.88 -0.64 10.81
CA ARG A 14 3.84 -2.08 10.51
C ARG A 14 2.47 -2.69 10.75
N THR A 15 1.81 -2.31 11.86
CA THR A 15 0.44 -2.77 12.16
C THR A 15 -0.53 -2.35 11.06
N TRP A 16 -0.42 -1.10 10.60
CA TRP A 16 -1.21 -0.59 9.49
C TRP A 16 -0.93 -1.31 8.17
N LEU A 17 0.34 -1.54 7.81
CA LEU A 17 0.70 -2.27 6.60
C LEU A 17 0.14 -3.69 6.61
N ASN A 18 0.25 -4.39 7.75
CA ASN A 18 -0.30 -5.74 7.91
C ASN A 18 -1.83 -5.77 7.76
N SER A 19 -2.53 -4.78 8.31
CA SER A 19 -3.99 -4.71 8.17
C SER A 19 -4.42 -4.44 6.73
N ARG A 20 -3.69 -3.57 6.00
CA ARG A 20 -3.94 -3.33 4.57
C ARG A 20 -3.65 -4.56 3.72
N ILE A 21 -2.54 -5.28 3.96
CA ILE A 21 -2.24 -6.54 3.27
C ILE A 21 -3.38 -7.55 3.45
N ALA A 22 -3.90 -7.72 4.68
CA ALA A 22 -5.01 -8.63 4.95
C ALA A 22 -6.30 -8.19 4.25
N SER A 23 -6.66 -6.91 4.32
CA SER A 23 -7.81 -6.31 3.64
C SER A 23 -7.72 -6.50 2.13
N SER A 24 -6.59 -6.13 1.51
CA SER A 24 -6.37 -6.27 0.08
C SER A 24 -6.56 -7.70 -0.42
N ARG A 25 -6.12 -8.71 0.34
CA ARG A 25 -6.36 -10.12 -0.02
C ARG A 25 -7.84 -10.50 0.04
N ALA A 26 -8.57 -10.01 1.04
CA ALA A 26 -10.01 -10.23 1.15
C ALA A 26 -10.78 -9.55 0.01
N ASP A 27 -10.33 -8.36 -0.40
CA ASP A 27 -10.91 -7.60 -1.52
C ASP A 27 -10.65 -8.28 -2.85
N GLN A 28 -9.44 -8.79 -3.10
CA GLN A 28 -9.13 -9.61 -4.27
C GLN A 28 -10.09 -10.81 -4.37
N ALA A 29 -10.24 -11.57 -3.29
CA ALA A 29 -11.13 -12.74 -3.27
C ALA A 29 -12.59 -12.35 -3.52
N SER A 30 -13.04 -11.21 -3.00
CA SER A 30 -14.41 -10.70 -3.19
C SER A 30 -14.63 -10.19 -4.62
N ALA A 31 -13.63 -9.56 -5.21
CA ALA A 31 -13.64 -9.09 -6.59
C ALA A 31 -13.65 -10.26 -7.59
N GLN A 32 -12.81 -11.27 -7.37
CA GLN A 32 -12.75 -12.48 -8.21
C GLN A 32 -14.10 -13.20 -8.31
N ARG A 33 -14.89 -13.24 -7.23
CA ARG A 33 -16.24 -13.85 -7.24
C ARG A 33 -17.23 -13.12 -8.15
N ARG A 34 -16.99 -11.86 -8.48
CA ARG A 34 -17.81 -11.07 -9.42
C ARG A 34 -17.42 -11.31 -10.89
N GLY A 35 -16.34 -12.04 -11.14
CA GLY A 35 -15.83 -12.31 -12.49
C GLY A 35 -15.36 -11.01 -13.16
N ARG A 36 -15.68 -10.86 -14.45
CA ARG A 36 -15.15 -9.76 -15.28
C ARG A 36 -15.46 -8.36 -14.75
N SER A 37 -16.60 -8.18 -14.07
CA SER A 37 -16.98 -6.90 -13.47
C SER A 37 -16.17 -6.53 -12.23
N GLY A 38 -15.39 -7.47 -11.67
CA GLY A 38 -14.50 -7.25 -10.53
C GLY A 38 -13.01 -7.16 -10.88
N GLU A 39 -12.63 -7.25 -12.16
CA GLU A 39 -11.21 -7.30 -12.54
C GLU A 39 -10.43 -6.03 -12.12
N ASP A 40 -10.99 -4.84 -12.33
CA ASP A 40 -10.34 -3.58 -11.93
C ASP A 40 -10.19 -3.49 -10.40
N ASP A 41 -11.22 -3.87 -9.65
CA ASP A 41 -11.16 -3.89 -8.19
C ASP A 41 -10.11 -4.91 -7.69
N CYS A 42 -9.96 -6.04 -8.39
CA CYS A 42 -8.92 -7.02 -8.08
C CYS A 42 -7.52 -6.46 -8.38
N ASP A 43 -7.33 -5.73 -9.48
CA ASP A 43 -6.06 -5.07 -9.80
C ASP A 43 -5.72 -3.97 -8.77
N ILE A 44 -6.70 -3.17 -8.34
CA ILE A 44 -6.54 -2.17 -7.27
C ILE A 44 -6.08 -2.84 -5.97
N ALA A 45 -6.77 -3.90 -5.56
CA ALA A 45 -6.46 -4.60 -4.33
C ALA A 45 -5.10 -5.33 -4.41
N SER A 46 -4.76 -5.90 -5.57
CA SER A 46 -3.45 -6.50 -5.81
C SER A 46 -2.32 -5.47 -5.76
N ALA A 47 -2.55 -4.28 -6.30
CA ALA A 47 -1.57 -3.20 -6.28
C ALA A 47 -1.30 -2.73 -4.84
N GLU A 48 -2.34 -2.61 -4.02
CA GLU A 48 -2.18 -2.27 -2.60
C GLU A 48 -1.45 -3.36 -1.82
N GLU A 49 -1.74 -4.65 -2.07
CA GLU A 49 -0.99 -5.75 -1.46
C GLU A 49 0.49 -5.70 -1.83
N LEU A 50 0.81 -5.56 -3.13
CA LEU A 50 2.19 -5.51 -3.63
C LEU A 50 2.96 -4.40 -2.92
N VAL A 51 2.41 -3.18 -2.91
CA VAL A 51 3.11 -2.03 -2.35
C VAL A 51 3.28 -2.19 -0.84
N CYS A 52 2.21 -2.53 -0.12
CA CYS A 52 2.29 -2.67 1.34
C CYS A 52 3.25 -3.79 1.73
N SER A 53 3.21 -4.93 1.04
CA SER A 53 4.15 -6.04 1.28
C SER A 53 5.59 -5.65 0.97
N GLY A 54 5.82 -4.91 -0.13
CA GLY A 54 7.15 -4.49 -0.56
C GLY A 54 7.86 -3.55 0.42
N VAL A 55 7.12 -2.77 1.21
CA VAL A 55 7.69 -1.83 2.20
C VAL A 55 7.52 -2.29 3.65
N ASN A 56 6.93 -3.45 3.90
CA ASN A 56 6.72 -4.01 5.24
C ASN A 56 7.94 -4.80 5.74
N THR A 57 9.10 -4.15 5.78
CA THR A 57 10.34 -4.71 6.33
C THR A 57 10.82 -3.87 7.51
N ASP A 58 11.65 -4.45 8.38
CA ASP A 58 12.22 -3.72 9.52
C ASP A 58 13.06 -2.53 9.04
N ALA A 59 13.89 -2.73 8.03
CA ALA A 59 14.73 -1.68 7.46
C ALA A 59 13.92 -0.53 6.84
N ALA A 60 12.86 -0.85 6.09
CA ALA A 60 12.02 0.19 5.49
C ALA A 60 11.27 0.99 6.56
N THR A 61 10.73 0.32 7.58
CA THR A 61 9.86 0.96 8.59
C THR A 61 10.60 1.59 9.77
N ALA A 62 11.92 1.38 9.90
CA ALA A 62 12.72 1.87 11.03
C ALA A 62 12.62 3.38 11.25
N THR A 63 12.60 4.17 10.18
CA THR A 63 12.49 5.62 10.22
C THR A 63 11.55 6.14 9.13
N GLN A 64 11.03 7.36 9.31
CA GLN A 64 10.24 8.02 8.26
C GLN A 64 11.04 8.16 6.95
N ALA A 65 12.34 8.48 7.04
CA ALA A 65 13.21 8.66 5.90
C ALA A 65 13.47 7.33 5.15
N SER A 66 13.76 6.24 5.88
CA SER A 66 13.94 4.92 5.29
C SER A 66 12.67 4.44 4.59
N PHE A 67 11.50 4.77 5.14
CA PHE A 67 10.22 4.39 4.55
C PHE A 67 9.96 5.14 3.23
N VAL A 68 10.21 6.46 3.22
CA VAL A 68 10.12 7.26 1.98
C VAL A 68 11.12 6.77 0.93
N ALA A 69 12.35 6.43 1.33
CA ALA A 69 13.37 5.90 0.41
C ALA A 69 12.96 4.54 -0.18
N ALA A 70 12.36 3.65 0.62
CA ALA A 70 11.84 2.37 0.14
C ALA A 70 10.69 2.56 -0.86
N LEU A 71 9.81 3.54 -0.63
CA LEU A 71 8.74 3.89 -1.59
C LEU A 71 9.29 4.47 -2.89
N ASP A 72 10.29 5.35 -2.82
CA ASP A 72 10.93 5.94 -4.00
C ASP A 72 11.66 4.83 -4.80
N THR A 73 12.39 3.93 -4.14
CA THR A 73 13.02 2.75 -4.77
C THR A 73 11.98 1.85 -5.46
N LEU A 74 10.80 1.68 -4.86
CA LEU A 74 9.71 0.91 -5.48
C LEU A 74 9.10 1.66 -6.68
N LEU A 75 9.04 2.99 -6.64
CA LEU A 75 8.50 3.82 -7.72
C LEU A 75 9.38 3.79 -8.98
N ASP A 76 10.69 3.67 -8.79
CA ASP A 76 11.71 3.67 -9.85
C ASP A 76 11.78 2.36 -10.63
N ARG A 77 10.97 1.36 -10.29
CA ARG A 77 10.84 0.14 -11.09
C ARG A 77 10.14 0.43 -12.42
N ASP A 78 10.67 -0.19 -13.47
CA ASP A 78 10.09 -0.10 -14.81
C ASP A 78 8.74 -0.82 -14.87
N ASP A 79 8.71 -2.07 -14.40
CA ASP A 79 7.52 -2.94 -14.41
C ASP A 79 7.22 -3.52 -13.02
N TYR A 80 5.92 -3.79 -12.78
CA TYR A 80 5.45 -4.47 -11.58
C TYR A 80 4.84 -5.84 -11.91
N ILE A 81 5.62 -6.90 -11.70
CA ILE A 81 5.14 -8.27 -11.93
C ILE A 81 4.47 -8.81 -10.66
N TRP A 82 3.19 -9.16 -10.75
CA TRP A 82 2.42 -9.76 -9.67
C TRP A 82 1.43 -10.81 -10.16
N ARG A 83 1.01 -11.70 -9.26
CA ARG A 83 0.02 -12.74 -9.58
C ARG A 83 -1.41 -12.18 -9.47
N GLY A 84 -2.34 -12.74 -10.23
CA GLY A 84 -3.76 -12.39 -10.13
C GLY A 84 -4.11 -11.02 -10.72
N VAL A 85 -3.20 -10.45 -11.52
CA VAL A 85 -3.43 -9.23 -12.30
C VAL A 85 -4.15 -9.57 -13.60
N TYR A 86 -5.14 -8.76 -13.96
CA TYR A 86 -5.92 -8.90 -15.19
C TYR A 86 -5.44 -7.99 -16.32
N ASP A 87 -4.95 -6.79 -16.00
CA ASP A 87 -4.39 -5.84 -16.96
C ASP A 87 -3.15 -5.16 -16.38
N ASP A 88 -1.97 -5.50 -16.92
CA ASP A 88 -0.67 -5.00 -16.44
C ASP A 88 -0.56 -3.47 -16.50
N ARG A 89 -1.06 -2.84 -17.56
CA ARG A 89 -0.99 -1.38 -17.71
C ARG A 89 -1.87 -0.67 -16.69
N ARG A 90 -3.04 -1.23 -16.39
CA ARG A 90 -3.96 -0.72 -15.36
C ARG A 90 -3.38 -0.94 -13.97
N PHE A 91 -2.86 -2.13 -13.71
CA PHE A 91 -2.19 -2.48 -12.47
C PHE A 91 -1.01 -1.55 -12.16
N ASP A 92 -0.14 -1.29 -13.13
CA ASP A 92 0.99 -0.35 -12.99
C ASP A 92 0.53 1.05 -12.55
N ARG A 93 -0.57 1.56 -13.13
CA ARG A 93 -1.13 2.85 -12.71
C ARG A 93 -1.60 2.81 -11.26
N HIS A 94 -2.25 1.72 -10.85
CA HIS A 94 -2.71 1.53 -9.47
C HIS A 94 -1.54 1.43 -8.50
N VAL A 95 -0.49 0.66 -8.82
CA VAL A 95 0.73 0.55 -8.00
C VAL A 95 1.35 1.93 -7.78
N ARG A 96 1.57 2.68 -8.87
CA ARG A 96 2.14 4.03 -8.77
C ARG A 96 1.22 5.00 -8.03
N SER A 97 -0.10 4.80 -8.05
CA SER A 97 -1.06 5.58 -7.26
C SER A 97 -0.93 5.28 -5.77
N VAL A 98 -0.89 4.00 -5.38
CA VAL A 98 -0.71 3.57 -3.99
C VAL A 98 0.62 4.06 -3.42
N ILE A 99 1.72 3.94 -4.17
CA ILE A 99 3.03 4.46 -3.74
C ILE A 99 2.96 5.96 -3.44
N ARG A 100 2.35 6.76 -4.32
CA ARG A 100 2.18 8.21 -4.10
C ARG A 100 1.28 8.51 -2.91
N LYS A 101 0.25 7.71 -2.65
CA LYS A 101 -0.60 7.82 -1.45
C LYS A 101 0.23 7.57 -0.18
N LEU A 102 0.94 6.45 -0.09
CA LEU A 102 1.76 6.13 1.08
C LEU A 102 2.88 7.15 1.29
N ARG A 103 3.49 7.65 0.21
CA ARG A 103 4.51 8.69 0.29
C ARG A 103 3.97 9.98 0.89
N ARG A 104 2.73 10.37 0.56
CA ARG A 104 2.06 11.53 1.17
C ARG A 104 1.80 11.29 2.66
N MET A 105 1.23 10.12 3.02
CA MET A 105 1.00 9.73 4.41
C MET A 105 2.28 9.72 5.23
N ALA A 106 3.36 9.18 4.68
CA ALA A 106 4.68 9.17 5.30
C ALA A 106 5.21 10.58 5.52
N LYS A 107 5.12 11.47 4.52
CA LYS A 107 5.58 12.86 4.64
C LYS A 107 4.85 13.65 5.73
N THR A 108 3.56 13.42 5.89
CA THR A 108 2.76 14.09 6.93
C THR A 108 2.77 13.35 8.26
N ASN A 109 3.33 12.14 8.30
CA ASN A 109 3.20 11.15 9.38
C ASN A 109 1.77 11.04 9.91
N THR A 110 0.80 10.91 9.00
CA THR A 110 -0.62 10.79 9.35
C THR A 110 -1.31 9.71 8.52
N GLY A 111 -2.34 9.11 9.11
CA GLY A 111 -3.17 8.06 8.52
C GLY A 111 -2.74 6.64 8.90
N PHE A 112 -1.54 6.44 9.47
CA PHE A 112 -1.11 5.12 9.98
C PHE A 112 -1.80 4.74 11.29
N GLU A 113 -2.37 5.72 12.01
CA GLU A 113 -3.22 5.50 13.18
C GLU A 113 -4.60 4.93 12.84
N ARG A 114 -5.01 5.02 11.56
CA ARG A 114 -6.34 4.61 11.11
C ARG A 114 -6.31 3.16 10.65
N LEU A 115 -6.59 2.26 11.57
CA LEU A 115 -6.72 0.82 11.28
C LEU A 115 -8.11 0.44 10.72
N SER A 116 -9.03 1.41 10.61
CA SER A 116 -10.44 1.15 10.31
C SER A 116 -10.80 1.29 8.83
N HIS A 117 -11.24 0.18 8.23
CA HIS A 117 -12.53 0.10 7.50
C HIS A 117 -13.00 -1.35 7.22
N TYR A 118 -12.52 -2.36 7.96
CA TYR A 118 -13.02 -3.74 7.84
C TYR A 118 -13.42 -4.27 9.22
N GLN A 119 -14.63 -3.88 9.63
CA GLN A 119 -15.49 -4.69 10.50
C GLN A 119 -16.62 -5.24 9.63
#